data_AF-A0A0N0LRW1-F1
#
_entry.id   AF-A0A0N0LRW1-F1
#
_cell.length_a   1.000
_cell.length_b   1.000
_cell.length_c   1.000
_cell.angle_alpha   90.00
_cell.angle_beta   90.00
_cell.angle_gamma   90.00
#
_symmetry.space_group_name_H-M   'P 1'
#
loop_
_entity.id
_entity.type
_entity.pdbx_description
1 polymer ?
#
loop_
_entity_poly.entity_id
_entity_poly.type
_entity_poly.pdbx_seq_one_letter_code
_entity_poly.pdbx_strand_id
1 'polypeptide(L)' 'MKVLYLILIAFFFSACASSVQVQTKEVLIPIKCNLEMPKKPKEDGSFESHKALGIYFLEVERTLKDCIGVNNEITIK' A
#
# COMPACT_ATOMS: atom_id res chain seq x y z
N MET A 1 -13.32 -14.55 54.29
CA MET A 1 -12.97 -13.29 53.59
C MET A 1 -11.74 -13.43 52.69
N LYS A 2 -10.62 -14.00 53.15
CA LYS A 2 -9.33 -14.03 52.41
C LYS A 2 -9.32 -14.91 51.14
N VAL A 3 -10.07 -16.03 51.14
CA VAL A 3 -10.18 -16.95 49.99
C VAL A 3 -11.02 -16.36 48.85
N LEU A 4 -12.06 -15.58 49.19
CA LEU A 4 -12.96 -14.97 48.21
C LEU A 4 -12.23 -13.93 47.34
N TYR A 5 -11.26 -13.24 47.95
CA TYR A 5 -10.41 -12.25 47.28
C TYR A 5 -9.49 -12.90 46.23
N LEU A 6 -8.94 -14.09 46.53
CA LEU A 6 -8.06 -14.82 45.61
C LEU A 6 -8.82 -15.34 44.38
N ILE A 7 -10.07 -15.78 44.56
CA ILE A 7 -10.92 -16.25 43.46
C ILE A 7 -11.28 -15.09 42.52
N LEU A 8 -11.60 -13.92 43.08
CA LEU A 8 -11.86 -12.71 42.31
C LEU A 8 -10.65 -12.32 41.45
N ILE A 9 -9.45 -12.32 42.02
CA ILE A 9 -8.22 -12.01 41.29
C ILE A 9 -7.98 -13.03 40.17
N ALA A 10 -8.15 -14.32 40.42
CA ALA A 10 -7.96 -15.36 39.41
C ALA A 10 -8.91 -15.19 38.21
N PHE A 11 -10.14 -14.71 38.45
CA PHE A 11 -11.13 -14.45 37.40
C PHE A 11 -10.79 -13.24 36.52
N PHE A 12 -10.12 -12.22 37.07
CA PHE A 12 -9.67 -11.07 36.26
C PHE A 12 -8.52 -11.43 35.31
N PHE A 13 -7.67 -12.39 35.67
CA PHE A 13 -6.53 -12.79 34.85
C PHE A 13 -6.87 -13.87 33.79
N SER A 14 -8.01 -14.56 33.92
CA SER A 14 -8.43 -15.57 32.92
C SER A 14 -9.04 -14.98 31.65
N ALA A 15 -9.41 -13.68 31.66
CA ALA A 15 -10.04 -13.01 30.52
C ALA A 15 -9.04 -12.57 29.41
N CYS A 16 -7.74 -12.65 29.65
CA CYS A 16 -6.71 -12.26 28.67
C CYS A 16 -6.09 -13.48 27.96
N ALA A 17 -6.94 -14.35 27.42
CA ALA A 17 -6.54 -15.42 26.51
C ALA A 17 -7.36 -15.30 25.22
N SER A 18 -7.38 -14.09 24.64
CA SER A 18 -7.85 -13.91 23.28
C SER A 18 -6.85 -14.60 22.35
N SER A 19 -7.26 -15.73 21.77
CA SER A 19 -6.52 -16.39 20.70
C SER A 19 -6.27 -15.37 19.62
N VAL A 20 -5.02 -14.92 19.49
CA VAL A 20 -4.62 -14.03 18.41
C VAL A 20 -4.78 -14.85 17.13
N GLN A 21 -5.91 -14.68 16.46
CA GLN A 21 -6.11 -15.20 15.12
C GLN A 21 -5.06 -14.50 14.26
N VAL A 22 -3.98 -15.22 13.96
CA VAL A 22 -2.93 -14.73 13.07
C VAL A 22 -3.57 -14.62 11.70
N GLN A 23 -4.12 -13.44 11.42
CA GLN A 23 -4.60 -13.04 10.11
C GLN A 23 -3.38 -13.06 9.20
N THR A 24 -3.13 -14.20 8.58
CA THR A 24 -2.11 -14.36 7.54
C THR A 24 -2.55 -13.46 6.40
N LYS A 25 -1.94 -12.29 6.30
CA LYS A 25 -2.20 -11.38 5.19
C LYS A 25 -1.66 -12.04 3.93
N GLU A 26 -2.51 -12.23 2.94
CA GLU A 26 -2.09 -12.69 1.63
C GLU A 26 -1.05 -11.72 1.07
N VAL A 27 0.13 -12.25 0.75
CA VAL A 27 1.21 -11.46 0.16
C VAL A 27 0.91 -11.34 -1.32
N LEU A 28 0.27 -10.25 -1.71
CA LEU A 28 0.07 -9.91 -3.11
C LEU A 28 1.42 -9.56 -3.74
N ILE A 29 1.86 -10.40 -4.67
CA ILE A 29 3.11 -10.19 -5.42
C ILE A 29 2.78 -9.26 -6.60
N PRO A 30 3.46 -8.13 -6.77
CA PRO A 30 3.20 -7.23 -7.90
C PRO A 30 3.52 -7.94 -9.22
N ILE A 31 2.52 -8.02 -10.10
CA ILE A 31 2.71 -8.48 -11.48
C ILE A 31 3.54 -7.45 -12.25
N LYS A 32 4.52 -7.93 -13.02
CA LYS A 32 5.33 -7.05 -13.88
C LYS A 32 4.46 -6.56 -15.03
N CYS A 33 4.40 -5.25 -15.21
CA CYS A 33 3.83 -4.66 -16.42
C CYS A 33 4.83 -4.82 -17.58
N ASN A 34 4.37 -5.30 -18.73
CA ASN A 34 5.20 -5.50 -19.92
C ASN A 34 5.35 -4.23 -20.78
N LEU A 35 5.14 -3.05 -20.20
CA LEU A 35 5.31 -1.76 -20.87
C LEU A 35 6.69 -1.20 -20.58
N GLU A 36 7.34 -0.65 -21.60
CA GLU A 36 8.62 0.02 -21.43
C GLU A 36 8.41 1.37 -20.75
N MET A 37 9.19 1.64 -19.69
CA MET A 37 9.13 2.92 -19.00
C MET A 37 9.86 3.99 -19.84
N PRO A 38 9.25 5.16 -20.12
CA PRO A 38 9.90 6.22 -20.86
C PRO A 38 11.19 6.68 -20.14
N LYS A 39 12.17 7.13 -20.92
CA LYS A 39 13.45 7.61 -20.38
C LYS A 39 13.27 8.99 -19.77
N LYS A 40 13.65 9.13 -18.50
CA LYS A 40 13.60 10.40 -17.79
C LYS A 40 14.52 11.43 -18.49
N PRO A 41 14.02 12.61 -18.86
CA PRO A 41 14.84 13.66 -19.44
C PRO A 41 15.83 14.22 -18.39
N LYS A 42 16.95 14.76 -18.86
CA LYS A 42 17.94 15.42 -18.00
C LYS A 42 17.37 16.74 -17.50
N GLU A 43 17.64 17.05 -16.23
CA GLU A 43 17.26 18.32 -15.61
C GLU A 43 18.50 19.21 -15.51
N ASP A 44 18.46 20.34 -16.22
CA ASP A 44 19.54 21.33 -16.33
C ASP A 44 19.15 22.69 -15.72
N GLY A 45 17.97 22.79 -15.10
CA GLY A 45 17.49 24.00 -14.43
C GLY A 45 16.97 25.08 -15.38
N SER A 46 16.83 24.75 -16.68
CA SER A 46 16.22 25.63 -17.67
C SER A 46 14.70 25.49 -17.65
N PHE A 47 13.98 26.50 -18.13
CA PHE A 47 12.53 26.38 -18.25
C PHE A 47 12.11 25.24 -19.19
N GLU A 48 12.91 25.01 -20.24
CA GLU A 48 12.67 23.93 -21.20
C GLU A 48 12.88 22.55 -20.58
N SER A 49 13.90 22.36 -19.73
CA SER A 49 14.12 21.10 -19.01
C SER A 49 12.99 20.81 -18.03
N HIS A 50 12.53 21.82 -17.29
CA HIS A 50 11.36 21.69 -16.40
C HIS A 50 10.07 21.38 -17.16
N LYS A 51 9.85 21.99 -18.32
CA LYS A 51 8.71 21.68 -19.18
C LYS A 51 8.77 20.24 -19.69
N ALA A 52 9.93 19.78 -20.15
CA ALA A 52 10.14 18.41 -20.60
C ALA A 52 9.92 17.39 -19.45
N LEU A 53 10.37 17.73 -18.24
CA LEU A 53 10.14 16.93 -17.04
C LEU A 53 8.64 16.83 -16.70
N GLY A 54 7.89 17.93 -16.81
CA GLY A 54 6.45 17.93 -16.63
C GLY A 54 5.71 17.02 -17.62
N ILE A 55 6.09 17.08 -18.90
CA ILE A 55 5.54 16.20 -19.94
C ILE A 55 5.87 14.73 -19.65
N TYR A 56 7.10 14.45 -19.24
CA TYR A 56 7.55 13.10 -18.87
C TYR A 56 6.67 12.49 -17.76
N PHE A 57 6.34 13.24 -16.72
CA PHE A 57 5.49 12.72 -15.65
C PHE A 57 4.06 12.43 -16.13
N LEU A 58 3.50 13.27 -17.00
CA LEU A 58 2.18 13.00 -17.60
C LEU A 58 2.18 11.72 -18.44
N GLU A 59 3.27 11.45 -19.17
CA GLU A 59 3.40 10.22 -19.95
C GLU A 59 3.52 8.99 -19.05
N VAL A 60 4.34 9.06 -18.00
CA VAL A 60 4.46 7.99 -16.99
C VAL A 60 3.12 7.68 -16.33
N GLU A 61 2.34 8.69 -15.97
CA GLU A 61 1.01 8.49 -15.38
C GLU A 61 0.05 7.76 -16.34
N ARG A 62 0.12 8.06 -17.64
CA ARG A 62 -0.69 7.38 -18.66
C ARG A 62 -0.28 5.92 -18.80
N THR A 63 1.01 5.66 -18.95
CA THR A 63 1.53 4.29 -19.04
C THR A 63 1.20 3.47 -17.80
N LEU A 64 1.25 4.08 -16.61
CA LEU A 64 0.89 3.41 -15.37
C LEU A 64 -0.61 3.08 -15.30
N LYS A 65 -1.49 3.97 -15.77
CA LYS A 65 -2.93 3.69 -15.87
C LYS A 65 -3.21 2.52 -16.82
N ASP A 66 -2.52 2.47 -17.95
CA ASP A 66 -2.60 1.37 -18.91
C ASP A 66 -2.12 0.04 -18.27
N CYS A 67 -1.06 0.07 -17.47
CA CYS A 67 -0.55 -1.10 -16.74
C CYS A 67 -1.55 -1.67 -15.73
N ILE A 68 -2.30 -0.82 -15.04
CA ILE A 68 -3.26 -1.24 -13.99
C ILE A 68 -4.60 -1.64 -14.63
N GLY A 69 -4.81 -1.38 -15.93
CA GLY A 69 -6.07 -1.63 -16.62
C GLY A 69 -7.21 -0.73 -16.12
N VAL A 70 -6.87 0.39 -15.48
CA VAL A 70 -7.84 1.41 -15.03
C VAL A 70 -8.18 2.27 -16.23
N ASN A 71 -9.06 1.75 -17.08
CA ASN A 71 -9.64 2.46 -18.21
C ASN A 71 -10.57 3.57 -17.68
N ASN A 72 -10.06 4.72 -17.24
CA ASN A 72 -10.81 5.93 -16.85
C ASN A 72 -12.17 5.72 -16.13
N GLU A 73 -12.31 4.65 -15.39
CA GLU A 73 -13.36 4.42 -14.41
C GLU A 73 -12.63 4.04 -13.14
N ILE A 74 -12.59 5.01 -12.23
CA ILE A 74 -12.10 4.85 -10.86
C ILE A 74 -12.96 3.76 -10.22
N THR A 75 -12.50 2.52 -10.30
CA THR A 75 -13.00 1.42 -9.48
C THR A 75 -11.79 0.72 -8.88
N ILE A 76 -11.41 1.21 -7.71
CA ILE A 76 -10.59 0.43 -6.79
C ILE A 76 -11.47 -0.76 -6.39
N LYS A 77 -11.11 -1.95 -6.88
CA LYS A 77 -11.70 -3.21 -6.45
C LYS A 77 -10.94 -3.75 -5.24
#